data_AF-A0A7S1SYM3-F1
#
_entry.id   AF-A0A7S1SYM3-F1
#
_cell.length_a   1.000
_cell.length_b   1.000
_cell.length_c   1.000
_cell.angle_alpha   90.00
_cell.angle_beta   90.00
_cell.angle_gamma   90.00
#
_symmetry.space_group_name_H-M   'P 1'
#
loop_
_entity.id
_entity.type
_entity.pdbx_description
1 polymer ?
#
loop_
_entity_poly.entity_id
_entity_poly.type
_entity_poly.pdbx_seq_one_letter_code
_entity_poly.pdbx_strand_id
1 'polypeptide(L)'
;EGFHVTCMATSGTRWAVVVSRNAPFTDQCVELDFQYPSEGIHRRWDAGFRITSCAATPDQCAFVLSLRKRRPLDETQETLRTTDFPVASIKDKWARNLFISGVAYGRTVS
;
A
#
# COMPACT_ATOMS: atom_id res chain seq x y z
N GLU A 1 4.03 -14.44 -18.07
CA GLU A 1 4.76 -14.27 -16.79
C GLU A 1 3.73 -14.20 -15.65
N GLY A 2 4.04 -14.73 -14.46
CA GLY A 2 3.10 -14.89 -13.33
C GLY A 2 3.74 -14.47 -12.01
N PHE A 3 4.56 -13.43 -12.11
CA PHE A 3 5.36 -12.86 -11.03
C PHE A 3 4.68 -11.60 -10.54
N HIS A 4 4.65 -11.41 -9.22
CA HIS A 4 4.06 -10.22 -8.62
C HIS A 4 4.97 -9.75 -7.47
N VAL A 5 5.05 -8.43 -7.28
CA VAL A 5 5.66 -7.83 -6.10
C VAL A 5 4.90 -8.30 -4.86
N THR A 6 5.63 -8.84 -3.89
CA THR A 6 5.10 -9.31 -2.61
C THR A 6 5.61 -8.49 -1.44
N CYS A 7 6.74 -7.80 -1.59
CA CYS A 7 7.29 -6.92 -0.57
C CYS A 7 8.19 -5.84 -1.19
N MET A 8 8.30 -4.71 -0.50
CA MET A 8 9.17 -3.60 -0.84
C MET A 8 9.78 -3.01 0.42
N ALA A 9 11.00 -2.50 0.29
CA ALA A 9 11.68 -1.71 1.31
C ALA A 9 12.59 -0.68 0.64
N THR A 10 13.03 0.30 1.41
CA THR A 10 13.92 1.37 0.93
C THR A 10 15.03 1.66 1.94
N SER A 11 16.14 2.21 1.44
CA SER A 11 17.20 2.79 2.27
C SER A 11 17.87 3.91 1.48
N GLY A 12 17.83 5.13 2.03
CA GLY A 12 18.19 6.34 1.28
C GLY A 12 17.34 6.46 0.01
N THR A 13 17.99 6.57 -1.15
CA THR A 13 17.34 6.63 -2.47
C THR A 13 17.23 5.27 -3.16
N ARG A 14 17.57 4.17 -2.48
CA ARG A 14 17.56 2.82 -3.06
C ARG A 14 16.28 2.07 -2.70
N TRP A 15 15.83 1.25 -3.63
CA TRP A 15 14.68 0.37 -3.50
C TRP A 15 15.13 -1.09 -3.45
N ALA A 16 14.52 -1.86 -2.57
CA ALA A 16 14.57 -3.32 -2.56
C ALA A 16 13.17 -3.84 -2.84
N VAL A 17 13.01 -4.70 -3.85
CA VAL A 17 11.72 -5.24 -4.27
C VAL A 17 11.81 -6.75 -4.32
N VAL A 18 10.90 -7.43 -3.63
CA VAL A 18 10.75 -8.89 -3.67
C VAL A 18 9.59 -9.21 -4.60
N VAL A 19 9.89 -10.03 -5.61
CA VAL A 19 8.92 -10.50 -6.60
C VAL A 19 8.81 -12.02 -6.47
N SER A 20 7.59 -12.55 -6.47
CA SER A 20 7.33 -13.98 -6.27
C SER A 20 6.41 -14.54 -7.35
N ARG A 21 6.64 -15.79 -7.74
CA ARG A 21 5.68 -16.57 -8.52
C ARG A 21 4.60 -17.13 -7.59
N ASN A 22 3.41 -17.39 -8.12
CA ASN A 22 2.28 -17.99 -7.37
C ASN A 22 1.75 -17.14 -6.21
N ALA A 23 2.04 -15.84 -6.21
CA ALA A 23 1.35 -14.90 -5.34
C ALA A 23 -0.18 -15.00 -5.54
N PRO A 24 -0.99 -14.66 -4.52
CA PRO A 24 -2.45 -14.73 -4.59
C PRO A 24 -3.07 -13.60 -5.43
N PHE A 25 -2.34 -13.08 -6.41
CA PHE A 25 -2.72 -11.94 -7.24
C PHE A 25 -2.99 -12.36 -8.69
N THR A 26 -3.89 -11.63 -9.36
CA THR A 26 -4.20 -11.80 -10.79
C THR A 26 -3.68 -10.64 -11.63
N ASP A 27 -3.73 -9.43 -11.09
CA ASP A 27 -3.27 -8.21 -11.73
C ASP A 27 -2.63 -7.32 -10.67
N GLN A 28 -1.66 -6.51 -11.06
CA GLN A 28 -0.90 -5.67 -10.15
C GLN A 28 -0.44 -4.39 -10.86
N CYS A 29 -0.60 -3.27 -10.18
CA CYS A 29 -0.14 -1.96 -10.62
C CYS A 29 0.63 -1.25 -9.51
N VAL A 30 1.37 -0.21 -9.90
CA VAL A 30 2.11 0.66 -8.99
C VAL A 30 1.68 2.11 -9.20
N GLU A 31 1.37 2.79 -8.12
CA GLU A 31 1.26 4.25 -8.07
C GLU A 31 2.58 4.79 -7.50
N LEU A 32 3.37 5.46 -8.33
CA LEU A 32 4.66 6.06 -7.99
C LEU A 32 4.54 7.58 -8.12
N ASP A 33 4.86 8.30 -7.07
CA ASP A 33 4.74 9.77 -7.04
C ASP A 33 5.75 10.36 -6.04
N PHE A 34 6.01 11.66 -6.13
CA PHE A 34 6.86 12.41 -5.21
C PHE A 34 6.21 12.63 -3.83
N GLN A 35 4.89 12.44 -3.77
CA GLN A 35 4.05 12.63 -2.59
C GLN A 35 3.00 11.51 -2.52
N TYR A 36 2.30 11.39 -1.41
CA TYR A 36 1.23 10.38 -1.27
C TYR A 36 0.18 10.48 -2.42
N PRO A 37 0.03 9.44 -3.27
CA PRO A 37 -0.77 9.51 -4.49
C PRO A 37 -2.26 9.22 -4.22
N SER A 38 -2.95 10.15 -3.55
CA SER A 38 -4.34 9.95 -3.12
C SER A 38 -5.29 9.63 -4.28
N GLU A 39 -5.25 10.42 -5.36
CA GLU A 39 -6.14 10.23 -6.53
C GLU A 39 -5.92 8.88 -7.21
N GLY A 40 -4.64 8.49 -7.38
CA GLY A 40 -4.28 7.20 -7.95
C GLY A 40 -4.82 6.05 -7.10
N ILE A 41 -4.60 6.09 -5.78
CA ILE A 41 -5.06 5.06 -4.85
C ILE A 41 -6.58 4.91 -4.89
N HIS A 42 -7.35 6.02 -4.83
CA HIS A 42 -8.81 5.95 -4.86
C HIS A 42 -9.33 5.38 -6.18
N ARG A 43 -8.78 5.84 -7.31
CA ARG A 43 -9.13 5.29 -8.63
C ARG A 43 -8.90 3.78 -8.72
N ARG A 44 -7.80 3.27 -8.13
CA ARG A 44 -7.50 1.84 -8.10
C ARG A 44 -8.40 1.08 -7.13
N TRP A 45 -8.77 1.68 -6.00
CA TRP A 45 -9.77 1.11 -5.08
C TRP A 45 -11.13 0.94 -5.74
N ASP A 46 -11.56 1.90 -6.58
CA ASP A 46 -12.81 1.82 -7.35
C ASP A 46 -12.77 0.69 -8.40
N ALA A 47 -11.60 0.46 -9.00
CA ALA A 47 -11.34 -0.71 -9.84
C ALA A 47 -11.19 -2.03 -9.02
N GLY A 48 -11.27 -1.94 -7.69
CA GLY A 48 -11.22 -3.04 -6.73
C GLY A 48 -9.82 -3.64 -6.53
N PHE A 49 -8.76 -2.89 -6.83
CA PHE A 49 -7.42 -3.19 -6.34
C PHE A 49 -7.32 -2.84 -4.86
N ARG A 50 -6.36 -3.43 -4.15
CA ARG A 50 -6.03 -3.09 -2.77
C ARG A 50 -4.52 -2.94 -2.63
N ILE A 51 -4.07 -2.02 -1.79
CA ILE A 51 -2.66 -1.83 -1.48
C ILE A 51 -2.16 -3.12 -0.83
N THR A 52 -1.11 -3.70 -1.42
CA THR A 52 -0.48 -4.94 -0.96
C THR A 52 0.96 -4.76 -0.54
N SER A 53 1.61 -3.68 -0.98
CA SER A 53 2.93 -3.28 -0.50
C SER A 53 3.10 -1.78 -0.68
N CYS A 54 3.86 -1.15 0.21
CA CYS A 54 4.21 0.26 0.09
C CYS A 54 5.62 0.47 0.65
N ALA A 55 6.38 1.35 0.01
CA ALA A 55 7.64 1.85 0.54
C ALA A 55 7.88 3.26 -0.02
N ALA A 56 8.79 3.99 0.60
CA ALA A 56 9.10 5.36 0.18
C ALA A 56 10.57 5.69 0.45
N THR A 57 11.14 6.49 -0.45
CA THR A 57 12.40 7.20 -0.26
C THR A 57 12.09 8.62 0.26
N PRO A 58 13.10 9.44 0.59
CA PRO A 58 12.87 10.85 0.92
C PRO A 58 12.13 11.65 -0.16
N ASP A 59 12.28 11.25 -1.43
CA ASP A 59 11.79 12.02 -2.58
C ASP A 59 10.56 11.40 -3.24
N GLN A 60 10.31 10.10 -3.06
CA GLN A 60 9.26 9.37 -3.76
C GLN A 60 8.59 8.35 -2.85
N CYS A 61 7.33 8.04 -3.14
CA CYS A 61 6.64 6.92 -2.55
C CYS A 61 6.05 6.03 -3.64
N ALA A 62 5.99 4.74 -3.36
CA ALA A 62 5.44 3.75 -4.26
C ALA A 62 4.42 2.89 -3.49
N PHE A 63 3.23 2.77 -4.07
CA PHE A 63 2.17 1.92 -3.57
C PHE A 63 1.87 0.87 -4.63
N VAL A 64 2.12 -0.39 -4.28
CA VAL A 64 1.72 -1.53 -5.11
C VAL A 64 0.31 -1.91 -4.73
N LEU A 65 -0.57 -1.95 -5.72
CA LEU A 65 -1.94 -2.40 -5.55
C LEU A 65 -2.19 -3.63 -6.42
N SER A 66 -2.88 -4.62 -5.87
CA SER A 66 -3.12 -5.90 -6.54
C SER A 66 -4.59 -6.29 -6.50
N LEU A 67 -5.03 -7.00 -7.54
CA LEU A 67 -6.25 -7.78 -7.55
C LEU A 67 -5.98 -9.16 -6.96
N ARG A 68 -6.79 -9.58 -5.98
CA ARG A 68 -6.68 -10.92 -5.38
C ARG A 68 -7.49 -11.94 -6.18
N LYS A 69 -6.93 -13.15 -6.32
CA LYS A 69 -7.62 -14.29 -6.95
C LYS A 69 -8.95 -14.63 -6.27
N ARG A 70 -9.03 -14.42 -4.96
CA ARG A 70 -10.25 -14.53 -4.16
C ARG A 70 -10.52 -13.17 -3.51
N ARG A 71 -11.53 -12.46 -4.02
CA ARG A 71 -11.98 -11.19 -3.45
C ARG A 71 -12.93 -11.47 -2.28
N PRO A 72 -12.64 -10.97 -1.07
CA PRO A 72 -13.66 -10.84 -0.04
C PRO A 72 -14.76 -9.89 -0.53
N LEU A 73 -16.01 -10.18 -0.21
CA LEU A 73 -17.18 -9.40 -0.66
C LEU A 73 -17.25 -8.00 -0.03
N ASP A 74 -16.63 -7.82 1.14
CA ASP A 74 -16.71 -6.65 2.01
C ASP A 74 -15.32 -6.12 2.39
N GLU A 75 -14.32 -6.27 1.50
CA GLU A 75 -12.96 -5.81 1.76
C GLU A 75 -12.87 -4.28 1.78
N THR A 76 -12.67 -3.73 2.98
CA THR A 76 -12.46 -2.29 3.21
C THR A 76 -10.97 -2.04 3.51
N GLN A 77 -10.41 -0.98 2.93
CA GLN A 77 -9.06 -0.54 3.21
C GLN A 77 -9.06 0.97 3.40
N GLU A 78 -8.28 1.43 4.36
CA GLU A 78 -8.10 2.85 4.64
C GLU A 78 -6.61 3.16 4.76
N THR A 79 -6.24 4.42 4.51
CA THR A 79 -4.87 4.92 4.71
C THR A 79 -4.88 6.06 5.71
N LEU A 80 -3.88 6.10 6.58
CA LEU A 80 -3.68 7.16 7.54
C LEU A 80 -2.35 7.85 7.26
N ARG A 81 -2.36 9.18 7.27
CA ARG A 81 -1.16 10.02 7.08
C ARG A 81 -1.00 10.87 8.33
N THR A 82 0.10 10.69 9.04
CA THR A 82 0.42 11.42 10.27
C THR A 82 1.91 11.70 10.35
N THR A 83 2.29 12.74 11.09
CA THR A 83 3.69 13.04 11.38
C THR A 83 4.26 12.08 12.42
N ASP A 84 3.49 11.82 13.49
CA ASP A 84 3.84 10.89 14.55
C ASP A 84 3.16 9.53 14.37
N PHE A 85 3.70 8.50 15.04
CA PHE A 85 3.09 7.18 15.00
C PHE A 85 1.69 7.18 15.64
N PRO A 86 0.62 6.79 14.92
CA PRO A 86 -0.76 7.12 15.31
C PRO A 86 -1.42 6.05 16.20
N VAL A 87 -0.92 5.88 17.43
CA VAL A 87 -1.39 4.83 18.35
C VAL A 87 -2.90 4.90 18.61
N ALA A 88 -3.44 6.10 18.85
CA ALA A 88 -4.86 6.28 19.16
C ALA A 88 -5.74 5.88 17.97
N SER A 89 -5.41 6.36 16.77
CA SER A 89 -6.14 6.01 15.54
C SER A 89 -6.06 4.52 15.23
N ILE A 90 -4.89 3.89 15.42
CA ILE A 90 -4.73 2.44 15.22
C ILE A 90 -5.68 1.66 16.16
N LYS A 91 -5.76 2.05 17.43
CA LYS A 91 -6.67 1.40 18.40
C LYS A 91 -8.15 1.55 18.01
N ASP A 92 -8.56 2.73 17.52
CA ASP A 92 -9.91 2.95 16.97
C ASP A 92 -10.20 2.05 15.77
N LYS A 93 -9.25 1.94 14.84
CA LYS A 93 -9.38 1.06 13.66
C LYS A 93 -9.46 -0.42 14.04
N TRP A 94 -8.69 -0.87 15.03
CA TRP A 94 -8.81 -2.23 15.55
C TRP A 94 -10.20 -2.50 16.15
N ALA A 95 -10.78 -1.55 16.88
CA ALA A 95 -12.14 -1.69 17.41
C ALA A 95 -13.20 -1.80 16.29
N ARG A 96 -12.89 -1.31 15.09
CA ARG A 96 -13.70 -1.42 13.86
C ARG A 96 -13.29 -2.58 12.95
N ASN A 97 -12.52 -3.54 13.47
CA ASN A 97 -12.05 -4.74 12.74
C ASN A 97 -11.18 -4.45 11.50
N LEU A 98 -10.45 -3.33 11.51
CA LEU A 98 -9.43 -3.01 10.51
C LEU A 98 -8.05 -3.31 11.08
N PHE A 99 -7.13 -3.83 10.25
CA PHE A 99 -5.77 -4.18 10.68
C PHE A 99 -4.71 -3.41 9.86
N ILE A 100 -3.52 -3.25 10.43
CA ILE A 100 -2.39 -2.63 9.74
C ILE A 100 -1.86 -3.61 8.69
N SER A 101 -1.89 -3.22 7.43
CA SER A 101 -1.35 -4.02 6.31
C SER A 101 -0.02 -3.49 5.77
N GLY A 102 0.37 -2.27 6.12
CA GLY A 102 1.60 -1.64 5.65
C GLY A 102 1.87 -0.33 6.39
N VAL A 103 3.15 0.00 6.50
CA VAL A 103 3.64 1.28 7.05
C VAL A 103 4.79 1.73 6.16
N ALA A 104 4.80 3.00 5.79
CA ALA A 104 5.90 3.62 5.07
C ALA A 104 6.13 5.02 5.61
N TYR A 105 7.40 5.42 5.70
CA TYR A 105 7.81 6.77 6.02
C TYR A 105 8.22 7.49 4.73
N GLY A 106 7.62 8.63 4.45
CA GLY A 106 7.92 9.42 3.25
C GLY A 106 7.26 10.79 3.33
N ARG A 107 7.51 11.62 2.31
CA ARG A 107 6.93 12.95 2.21
C ARG A 107 5.39 12.86 2.06
N THR A 108 4.68 13.54 2.95
CA THR A 108 3.23 13.71 2.89
C THR A 108 2.89 15.19 2.70
N VAL A 109 1.77 15.50 2.05
CA VAL A 109 1.23 16.87 2.05
C VAL A 109 0.67 17.19 3.43
N SER A 110 1.07 18.35 3.98
CA SER A 110 0.56 18.92 5.23
C SER A 110 -0.92 19.23 5.16
#